data_AF-A0A9D5NNK8-F1
#
_entry.id   AF-A0A9D5NNK8-F1
#
_cell.length_a   1.000
_cell.length_b   1.000
_cell.length_c   1.000
_cell.angle_alpha   90.00
_cell.angle_beta   90.00
_cell.angle_gamma   90.00
#
_symmetry.space_group_name_H-M   'P 1'
#
loop_
_entity.id
_entity.type
_entity.pdbx_description
1 polymer ?
#
loop_
_entity_poly.entity_id
_entity_poly.type
_entity_poly.pdbx_seq_one_letter_code
_entity_poly.pdbx_strand_id
1 'polypeptide(L)'
;MEHKDNSHKAWAGDKKPSMKRRCEENNYTERGLYMVTLAIEGRQPFLGQLKGLTDINEGPDSPHVVLSPFGERVKACWLAIQQHYPQIEPMKLCIMPDHIHGILFVHEKIERHLGHVINGFKAGTRKAARQLGIITEAMPQLTEQQQQPTTAPVTYAEALPRPNKDKHPTHGLIWEPNYNDRILLRKGQLQRWMAYLDDNPRRLLLKRQHPEYFTQLSPIPILDTMMPAMGNRFLLERPLKLQVQCSRHLYQNEIEERKQYFLRAGAEGAVIVSPCISPGEQQIATACMQAGIPLIVLLLKGFPPYFKPQPRYLEACAEGRLLMLAPYPYQNEKLTNMRARCLHLNELAALLCQR
;
A
#
# COMPACT_ATOMS: atom_id res chain seq x y z
N MET A 1 -28.04 -14.31 7.56
CA MET A 1 -27.99 -13.83 6.16
C MET A 1 -27.02 -14.71 5.42
N GLU A 2 -27.54 -15.44 4.44
CA GLU A 2 -26.85 -16.51 3.72
C GLU A 2 -25.63 -16.00 2.97
N HIS A 3 -24.48 -16.64 3.20
CA HIS A 3 -23.34 -16.54 2.31
C HIS A 3 -23.73 -17.16 0.97
N LYS A 4 -24.07 -16.34 -0.02
CA LYS A 4 -24.10 -16.82 -1.40
C LYS A 4 -22.67 -17.10 -1.83
N ASP A 5 -22.35 -18.39 -1.90
CA ASP A 5 -21.13 -18.89 -2.50
C ASP A 5 -21.14 -18.52 -3.99
N ASN A 6 -20.35 -17.51 -4.35
CA ASN A 6 -20.17 -17.06 -5.74
C ASN A 6 -19.08 -17.91 -6.44
N SER A 7 -19.07 -19.21 -6.16
CA SER A 7 -18.37 -20.19 -6.98
C SER A 7 -19.25 -20.49 -8.19
N HIS A 8 -18.67 -20.43 -9.40
CA HIS A 8 -19.31 -20.71 -10.70
C HIS A 8 -20.11 -19.57 -11.37
N LYS A 9 -19.44 -18.45 -11.69
CA LYS A 9 -19.72 -17.79 -12.98
C LYS A 9 -18.93 -18.52 -14.08
N ALA A 10 -19.60 -19.34 -14.89
CA ALA A 10 -18.98 -20.20 -15.91
C ALA A 10 -18.16 -19.46 -16.99
N TRP A 11 -18.29 -18.14 -17.08
CA TRP A 11 -17.58 -17.27 -18.03
C TRP A 11 -16.52 -16.36 -17.38
N ALA A 12 -16.34 -16.45 -16.05
CA ALA A 12 -15.32 -15.69 -15.37
C ALA A 12 -13.97 -16.38 -15.57
N GLY A 13 -13.16 -15.87 -16.51
CA GLY A 13 -11.76 -16.26 -16.64
C GLY A 13 -10.96 -16.01 -15.35
N ASP A 14 -9.66 -16.29 -15.39
CA ASP A 14 -8.79 -16.20 -14.20
C ASP A 14 -8.97 -14.88 -13.44
N LYS A 15 -9.16 -14.99 -12.13
CA LYS A 15 -9.31 -13.84 -11.22
C LYS A 15 -8.01 -13.04 -11.19
N LYS A 16 -7.88 -12.06 -12.08
CA LYS A 16 -6.75 -11.10 -12.07
C LYS A 16 -6.88 -10.20 -10.84
N PRO A 17 -5.95 -10.20 -9.86
CA PRO A 17 -6.03 -9.30 -8.72
C PRO A 17 -5.92 -7.84 -9.17
N SER A 18 -6.84 -6.99 -8.71
CA SER A 18 -6.80 -5.55 -8.99
C SER A 18 -7.24 -4.78 -7.76
N MET A 19 -6.39 -3.86 -7.31
CA MET A 19 -6.70 -2.94 -6.22
C MET A 19 -7.66 -1.81 -6.65
N LYS A 20 -7.97 -1.68 -7.95
CA LYS A 20 -8.84 -0.62 -8.47
C LYS A 20 -10.31 -1.04 -8.60
N ARG A 21 -10.66 -2.30 -8.28
CA ARG A 21 -12.05 -2.76 -8.27
C ARG A 21 -12.81 -2.21 -7.07
N ARG A 22 -14.02 -1.72 -7.31
CA ARG A 22 -15.00 -1.31 -6.29
C ARG A 22 -15.62 -2.53 -5.62
N CYS A 23 -16.04 -2.37 -4.37
CA CYS A 23 -16.76 -3.41 -3.64
C CYS A 23 -18.20 -3.47 -4.17
N GLU A 24 -18.57 -4.58 -4.82
CA GLU A 24 -19.90 -4.75 -5.47
C GLU A 24 -21.05 -4.63 -4.46
N GLU A 25 -20.83 -5.06 -3.22
CA GLU A 25 -21.85 -5.07 -2.16
C GLU A 25 -22.00 -3.73 -1.43
N ASN A 26 -21.11 -2.76 -1.70
CA ASN A 26 -21.15 -1.46 -1.04
C ASN A 26 -21.92 -0.44 -1.88
N ASN A 27 -22.96 0.17 -1.31
CA ASN A 27 -23.60 1.32 -1.91
C ASN A 27 -22.80 2.61 -1.62
N TYR A 28 -22.15 3.15 -2.65
CA TYR A 28 -21.32 4.36 -2.57
C TYR A 28 -22.11 5.67 -2.64
N THR A 29 -23.44 5.63 -2.56
CA THR A 29 -24.28 6.84 -2.34
C THR A 29 -24.68 7.03 -0.89
N GLU A 30 -24.50 6.01 -0.05
CA GLU A 30 -24.92 6.03 1.35
C GLU A 30 -23.79 6.50 2.27
N ARG A 31 -24.14 6.73 3.54
CA ARG A 31 -23.21 7.15 4.59
C ARG A 31 -22.04 6.15 4.71
N GLY A 32 -20.82 6.65 4.69
CA GLY A 32 -19.62 5.81 4.74
C GLY A 32 -18.30 6.58 4.80
N LEU A 33 -17.27 5.91 5.30
CA LEU A 33 -15.89 6.42 5.32
C LEU A 33 -15.07 5.72 4.23
N TYR A 34 -14.49 6.51 3.33
CA TYR A 34 -13.76 6.03 2.17
C TYR A 34 -12.34 6.57 2.16
N MET A 35 -11.36 5.69 2.32
CA MET A 35 -9.97 5.98 2.00
C MET A 35 -9.80 5.82 0.49
N VAL A 36 -9.29 6.84 -0.20
CA VAL A 36 -9.03 6.81 -1.64
C VAL A 36 -7.56 7.07 -1.92
N THR A 37 -7.04 6.41 -2.95
CA THR A 37 -5.68 6.61 -3.44
C THR A 37 -5.71 6.88 -4.94
N LEU A 38 -5.18 8.03 -5.35
CA LEU A 38 -5.08 8.46 -6.74
C LEU A 38 -3.61 8.67 -7.09
N ALA A 39 -3.16 8.05 -8.18
CA ALA A 39 -1.78 8.16 -8.63
C ALA A 39 -1.69 8.99 -9.91
N ILE A 40 -0.63 9.78 -10.03
CA ILE A 40 -0.27 10.47 -11.28
C ILE A 40 0.09 9.42 -12.33
N GLU A 41 -0.34 9.65 -13.57
CA GLU A 41 -0.02 8.77 -14.69
C GLU A 41 1.50 8.62 -14.81
N GLY A 42 1.98 7.37 -14.97
CA GLY A 42 3.41 7.08 -15.02
C GLY A 42 4.20 7.41 -13.75
N ARG A 43 3.53 7.64 -12.60
CA ARG A 43 4.16 7.93 -11.29
C ARG A 43 5.11 9.13 -11.31
N GLN A 44 4.82 10.11 -12.15
CA GLN A 44 5.61 11.34 -12.25
C GLN A 44 5.45 12.20 -10.98
N PRO A 45 6.53 12.79 -10.44
CA PRO A 45 6.51 13.50 -9.16
C PRO A 45 5.97 14.94 -9.27
N PHE A 46 4.86 15.14 -9.99
CA PHE A 46 4.32 16.48 -10.28
C PHE A 46 3.72 17.20 -9.07
N LEU A 47 3.44 16.51 -7.97
CA LEU A 47 2.75 17.09 -6.81
C LEU A 47 3.70 17.77 -5.83
N GLY A 48 5.00 17.50 -5.90
CA GLY A 48 5.98 18.12 -5.00
C GLY A 48 7.22 17.29 -4.78
N GLN A 49 8.04 17.73 -3.83
CA GLN A 49 9.30 17.10 -3.47
C GLN A 49 9.29 16.67 -2.01
N LEU A 50 9.70 15.44 -1.74
CA LEU A 50 9.91 14.94 -0.38
C LEU A 50 11.16 15.60 0.23
N LYS A 51 11.04 16.13 1.45
CA LYS A 51 12.12 16.74 2.24
C LYS A 51 12.02 16.33 3.72
N GLY A 52 12.98 16.76 4.52
CA GLY A 52 13.08 16.51 5.96
C GLY A 52 14.12 15.46 6.32
N LEU A 53 14.24 15.18 7.62
CA LEU A 53 15.15 14.23 8.24
C LEU A 53 14.35 13.19 9.04
N THR A 54 14.73 11.91 8.93
CA THR A 54 13.92 10.77 9.43
C THR A 54 13.95 10.61 10.95
N ASP A 55 14.91 11.23 11.62
CA ASP A 55 15.09 11.32 13.08
C ASP A 55 14.31 12.46 13.73
N ILE A 56 13.76 13.39 12.94
CA ILE A 56 12.95 14.52 13.42
C ILE A 56 11.46 14.18 13.33
N ASN A 57 10.78 14.13 14.47
CA ASN A 57 9.37 13.76 14.55
C ASN A 57 8.40 14.92 14.23
N GLU A 58 8.75 16.16 14.59
CA GLU A 58 7.89 17.33 14.42
C GLU A 58 8.72 18.58 14.04
N GLY A 59 8.06 19.57 13.45
CA GLY A 59 8.71 20.82 13.00
C GLY A 59 9.02 20.87 11.50
N PRO A 60 9.66 21.94 11.02
CA PRO A 60 9.89 22.18 9.59
C PRO A 60 10.84 21.17 8.95
N ASP A 61 11.74 20.56 9.72
CA ASP A 61 12.68 19.56 9.25
C ASP A 61 12.15 18.13 9.39
N SER A 62 10.93 17.94 9.93
CA SER A 62 10.31 16.61 9.92
C SER A 62 9.99 16.17 8.49
N PRO A 63 9.87 14.86 8.21
CA PRO A 63 9.62 14.39 6.86
C PRO A 63 8.27 14.86 6.31
N HIS A 64 8.32 15.60 5.20
CA HIS A 64 7.14 16.17 4.57
C HIS A 64 7.32 16.32 3.06
N VAL A 65 6.22 16.60 2.35
CA VAL A 65 6.27 16.94 0.92
C VAL A 65 6.07 18.44 0.78
N VAL A 66 7.10 19.12 0.26
CA VAL A 66 6.98 20.50 -0.21
C VAL A 66 6.20 20.47 -1.52
N LEU A 67 4.99 21.02 -1.49
CA LEU A 67 4.09 20.97 -2.63
C LEU A 67 4.60 21.83 -3.78
N SER A 68 4.46 21.30 -5.00
CA SER A 68 4.63 22.10 -6.21
C SER A 68 3.44 23.07 -6.37
N PRO A 69 3.51 24.06 -7.28
CA PRO A 69 2.34 24.86 -7.63
C PRO A 69 1.11 24.02 -8.02
N PHE A 70 1.34 22.86 -8.67
CA PHE A 70 0.27 21.92 -8.99
C PHE A 70 -0.22 21.14 -7.77
N GLY A 71 0.68 20.69 -6.90
CA GLY A 71 0.33 20.07 -5.62
C GLY A 71 -0.57 20.95 -4.75
N GLU A 72 -0.30 22.26 -4.70
CA GLU A 72 -1.15 23.22 -4.00
C GLU A 72 -2.54 23.35 -4.63
N ARG A 73 -2.64 23.33 -5.96
CA ARG A 73 -3.95 23.31 -6.65
C ARG A 73 -4.70 22.00 -6.41
N VAL A 74 -3.99 20.87 -6.35
CA VAL A 74 -4.58 19.57 -5.99
C VAL A 74 -5.14 19.60 -4.57
N LYS A 75 -4.39 20.14 -3.60
CA LYS A 75 -4.85 20.35 -2.22
C LYS A 75 -6.10 21.22 -2.18
N ALA A 76 -6.10 22.36 -2.87
CA ALA A 76 -7.25 23.26 -2.93
C ALA A 76 -8.50 22.57 -3.52
N CYS A 77 -8.35 21.85 -4.64
CA CYS A 77 -9.45 21.08 -5.23
C CYS A 77 -10.01 20.00 -4.29
N TRP A 78 -9.16 19.38 -3.47
CA TRP A 78 -9.59 18.36 -2.51
C TRP A 78 -10.43 18.98 -1.39
N LEU A 79 -9.97 20.10 -0.82
CA LEU A 79 -10.71 20.82 0.23
C LEU A 79 -12.03 21.41 -0.30
N ALA A 80 -12.07 21.80 -1.58
CA ALA A 80 -13.28 22.30 -2.22
C ALA A 80 -14.36 21.22 -2.45
N ILE A 81 -14.08 19.92 -2.24
CA ILE A 81 -15.08 18.85 -2.41
C ILE A 81 -16.33 19.14 -1.57
N GLN A 82 -16.17 19.56 -0.31
CA GLN A 82 -17.31 19.84 0.58
C GLN A 82 -18.16 21.02 0.10
N GLN A 83 -17.54 22.01 -0.57
CA GLN A 83 -18.26 23.16 -1.11
C GLN A 83 -19.20 22.77 -2.25
N HIS A 84 -18.80 21.76 -3.04
CA HIS A 84 -19.62 21.23 -4.13
C HIS A 84 -20.57 20.11 -3.69
N TYR A 85 -20.21 19.39 -2.63
CA TYR A 85 -20.95 18.26 -2.07
C TYR A 85 -21.02 18.39 -0.55
N PRO A 86 -21.96 19.18 0.01
CA PRO A 86 -22.04 19.46 1.44
C PRO A 86 -22.19 18.22 2.34
N GLN A 87 -22.67 17.10 1.78
CA GLN A 87 -22.82 15.81 2.47
C GLN A 87 -21.49 15.04 2.61
N ILE A 88 -20.40 15.57 2.07
CA ILE A 88 -19.08 14.93 2.03
C ILE A 88 -18.05 15.82 2.73
N GLU A 89 -17.46 15.29 3.79
CA GLU A 89 -16.41 15.94 4.56
C GLU A 89 -15.02 15.35 4.22
N PRO A 90 -14.08 16.17 3.72
CA PRO A 90 -12.68 15.77 3.50
C PRO A 90 -11.90 15.65 4.82
N MET A 91 -11.97 14.48 5.45
CA MET A 91 -11.36 14.21 6.76
C MET A 91 -9.82 14.29 6.80
N LYS A 92 -9.15 13.84 5.74
CA LYS A 92 -7.67 13.80 5.68
C LYS A 92 -7.19 13.85 4.24
N LEU A 93 -6.04 14.47 4.03
CA LEU A 93 -5.29 14.43 2.77
C LEU A 93 -3.79 14.29 3.07
N CYS A 94 -3.16 13.30 2.45
CA CYS A 94 -1.71 13.12 2.40
C CYS A 94 -1.29 13.17 0.93
N ILE A 95 -0.56 14.21 0.55
CA ILE A 95 0.00 14.36 -0.79
C ILE A 95 1.42 13.81 -0.79
N MET A 96 1.66 12.79 -1.62
CA MET A 96 2.98 12.26 -1.94
C MET A 96 3.46 12.87 -3.26
N PRO A 97 4.75 12.80 -3.61
CA PRO A 97 5.25 13.42 -4.85
C PRO A 97 4.49 13.03 -6.13
N ASP A 98 4.05 11.79 -6.24
CA ASP A 98 3.46 11.17 -7.44
C ASP A 98 2.04 10.59 -7.23
N HIS A 99 1.47 10.73 -6.04
CA HIS A 99 0.12 10.25 -5.72
C HIS A 99 -0.45 10.95 -4.49
N ILE A 100 -1.75 10.81 -4.28
CA ILE A 100 -2.42 11.27 -3.06
C ILE A 100 -3.15 10.12 -2.38
N HIS A 101 -3.22 10.21 -1.06
CA HIS A 101 -4.13 9.46 -0.23
C HIS A 101 -5.08 10.42 0.47
N GLY A 102 -6.38 10.13 0.45
CA GLY A 102 -7.37 10.98 1.10
C GLY A 102 -8.45 10.16 1.78
N ILE A 103 -9.03 10.71 2.85
CA ILE A 103 -10.17 10.13 3.53
C ILE A 103 -11.36 11.07 3.33
N LEU A 104 -12.45 10.54 2.80
CA LEU A 104 -13.73 11.23 2.64
C LEU A 104 -14.76 10.58 3.56
N PHE A 105 -15.51 11.40 4.29
CA PHE A 105 -16.67 10.97 5.05
C PHE A 105 -17.94 11.45 4.35
N VAL A 106 -18.66 10.51 3.75
CA VAL A 106 -20.03 10.74 3.30
C VAL A 106 -20.89 10.62 4.55
N HIS A 107 -21.32 11.74 5.14
CA HIS A 107 -22.09 11.73 6.39
C HIS A 107 -23.60 11.62 6.14
N GLU A 108 -24.06 12.01 4.95
CA GLU A 108 -25.44 11.93 4.48
C GLU A 108 -25.50 11.34 3.07
N LYS A 109 -26.68 10.86 2.67
CA LYS A 109 -26.89 10.28 1.35
C LYS A 109 -26.60 11.31 0.25
N ILE A 110 -25.85 10.90 -0.75
CA ILE A 110 -25.51 11.73 -1.92
C ILE A 110 -26.30 11.27 -3.15
N GLU A 111 -26.65 12.21 -4.03
CA GLU A 111 -27.44 11.93 -5.23
C GLU A 111 -26.70 11.06 -6.25
N ARG A 112 -25.37 11.20 -6.32
CA ARG A 112 -24.52 10.50 -7.29
C ARG A 112 -23.49 9.66 -6.57
N HIS A 113 -23.18 8.50 -7.15
CA HIS A 113 -22.14 7.60 -6.66
C HIS A 113 -20.81 8.35 -6.40
N LEU A 114 -20.11 8.07 -5.30
CA LEU A 114 -18.86 8.72 -4.90
C LEU A 114 -17.82 8.85 -6.04
N GLY A 115 -17.74 7.85 -6.92
CA GLY A 115 -16.90 7.91 -8.13
C GLY A 115 -17.13 9.14 -9.03
N HIS A 116 -18.36 9.68 -9.10
CA HIS A 116 -18.63 10.94 -9.80
C HIS A 116 -18.00 12.15 -9.12
N VAL A 117 -18.02 12.19 -7.78
CA VAL A 117 -17.34 13.22 -6.98
C VAL A 117 -15.84 13.18 -7.26
N ILE A 118 -15.24 11.98 -7.22
CA ILE A 118 -13.82 11.79 -7.54
C ILE A 118 -13.51 12.20 -8.99
N ASN A 119 -14.41 11.94 -9.93
CA ASN A 119 -14.25 12.39 -11.32
C ASN A 119 -14.31 13.92 -11.46
N GLY A 120 -15.18 14.59 -10.70
CA GLY A 120 -15.23 16.05 -10.60
C GLY A 120 -13.93 16.62 -10.07
N PHE A 121 -13.40 16.07 -8.97
CA PHE A 121 -12.07 16.41 -8.44
C PHE A 121 -10.95 16.22 -9.49
N LYS A 122 -10.93 15.08 -10.18
CA LYS A 122 -9.98 14.84 -11.28
C LYS A 122 -10.13 15.86 -12.41
N ALA A 123 -11.34 16.35 -12.68
CA ALA A 123 -11.59 17.35 -13.73
C ALA A 123 -11.07 18.74 -13.33
N GLY A 124 -11.32 19.17 -12.09
CA GLY A 124 -10.78 20.42 -11.55
C GLY A 124 -9.25 20.44 -11.57
N THR A 125 -8.62 19.35 -11.15
CA THR A 125 -7.16 19.21 -11.17
C THR A 125 -6.59 19.14 -12.59
N ARG A 126 -7.28 18.52 -13.56
CA ARG A 126 -6.88 18.61 -14.99
C ARG A 126 -6.90 20.05 -15.51
N LYS A 127 -7.91 20.84 -15.15
CA LYS A 127 -7.97 22.27 -15.52
C LYS A 127 -6.76 23.02 -14.95
N ALA A 128 -6.43 22.80 -13.68
CA ALA A 128 -5.25 23.39 -13.05
C ALA A 128 -3.93 22.94 -13.71
N ALA A 129 -3.80 21.66 -14.05
CA ALA A 129 -2.61 21.13 -14.73
C ALA A 129 -2.41 21.78 -16.11
N ARG A 130 -3.48 22.04 -16.87
CA ARG A 130 -3.43 22.78 -18.15
C ARG A 130 -2.98 24.22 -17.95
N GLN A 131 -3.56 24.91 -16.97
CA GLN A 131 -3.21 26.31 -16.67
C GLN A 131 -1.74 26.46 -16.25
N LEU A 132 -1.16 25.42 -15.64
CA LEU A 132 0.25 25.37 -15.26
C LEU A 132 1.17 24.79 -16.36
N GLY A 133 0.64 24.45 -17.54
CA GLY A 133 1.42 23.90 -18.65
C GLY A 133 1.97 22.49 -18.43
N ILE A 134 1.50 21.76 -17.41
CA ILE A 134 1.98 20.40 -17.08
C ILE A 134 1.48 19.36 -18.09
N ILE A 135 0.26 19.57 -18.58
CA ILE A 135 -0.28 18.81 -19.71
C ILE A 135 -0.49 19.78 -20.87
N THR A 136 0.18 19.52 -21.98
CA THR A 136 0.00 20.25 -23.23
C THR A 136 -1.22 19.73 -23.97
N GLU A 137 -1.87 20.59 -24.75
CA GLU A 137 -2.92 20.20 -25.68
C GLU A 137 -2.31 19.41 -26.85
N ALA A 138 -1.88 18.17 -26.62
CA ALA A 138 -1.99 17.18 -27.67
C ALA A 138 -3.47 16.77 -27.73
N MET A 139 -4.27 17.60 -28.42
CA MET A 139 -5.59 17.17 -28.89
C MET A 139 -5.40 15.82 -29.61
N PRO A 140 -6.24 14.79 -29.39
CA PRO A 140 -6.61 14.00 -30.53
C PRO A 140 -7.36 14.97 -31.43
N GLN A 141 -6.66 15.50 -32.44
CA GLN A 141 -7.35 16.02 -33.60
C GLN A 141 -8.25 14.87 -34.06
N LEU A 142 -9.56 15.07 -33.96
CA LEU A 142 -10.46 14.42 -34.90
C LEU A 142 -9.88 14.83 -36.26
N THR A 143 -9.22 13.90 -36.93
CA THR A 143 -8.63 14.13 -38.25
C THR A 143 -9.72 14.74 -39.13
N GLU A 144 -9.54 16.01 -39.48
CA GLU A 144 -10.19 16.67 -40.59
C GLU A 144 -9.76 15.96 -41.88
N GLN A 145 -10.32 14.78 -42.11
CA GLN A 145 -10.28 14.10 -43.40
C GLN A 145 -11.70 13.73 -43.76
N GLN A 146 -12.48 14.74 -44.14
CA GLN A 146 -13.62 14.65 -45.05
C GLN A 146 -14.14 16.07 -45.34
N GLN A 147 -13.31 16.87 -46.02
CA GLN A 147 -13.82 17.96 -46.87
C GLN A 147 -13.43 17.63 -48.31
N GLN A 148 -14.26 16.80 -48.95
CA GLN A 148 -14.43 16.83 -50.40
C GLN A 148 -15.85 17.34 -50.67
N PRO A 149 -16.02 18.31 -51.58
CA PRO A 149 -17.32 18.85 -51.91
C PRO A 149 -18.03 17.89 -52.85
N THR A 150 -19.00 17.12 -52.35
CA THR A 150 -19.94 16.38 -53.20
C THR A 150 -21.32 17.03 -53.13
N THR A 151 -21.68 17.64 -54.25
CA THR A 151 -23.00 18.18 -54.56
C THR A 151 -24.00 17.03 -54.75
N ALA A 152 -24.78 16.67 -53.73
CA ALA A 152 -26.04 15.94 -53.87
C ALA A 152 -26.89 16.09 -52.59
N PRO A 153 -28.21 16.33 -52.68
CA PRO A 153 -29.07 16.45 -51.51
C PRO A 153 -29.55 15.06 -51.07
N VAL A 154 -29.25 14.63 -49.84
CA VAL A 154 -29.89 13.44 -49.26
C VAL A 154 -30.25 13.67 -47.79
N THR A 155 -31.48 13.26 -47.51
CA THR A 155 -32.36 13.34 -46.36
C THR A 155 -31.83 12.82 -45.02
N TYR A 156 -32.34 13.42 -43.94
CA TYR A 156 -32.17 13.03 -42.54
C TYR A 156 -32.50 11.56 -42.27
N ALA A 157 -31.57 10.83 -41.61
CA ALA A 157 -31.81 9.97 -40.44
C ALA A 157 -30.75 8.85 -40.36
N GLU A 158 -29.53 9.15 -39.92
CA GLU A 158 -28.62 8.14 -39.38
C GLU A 158 -27.68 8.80 -38.37
N ALA A 159 -27.87 8.46 -37.10
CA ALA A 159 -27.08 8.99 -36.00
C ALA A 159 -25.63 8.53 -36.15
N LEU A 160 -24.71 9.49 -36.29
CA LEU A 160 -23.27 9.26 -36.15
C LEU A 160 -22.98 8.42 -34.88
N PRO A 161 -22.09 7.41 -34.94
CA PRO A 161 -21.74 6.62 -33.76
C PRO A 161 -21.22 7.53 -32.65
N ARG A 162 -21.94 7.61 -31.53
CA ARG A 162 -21.46 8.32 -30.34
C ARG A 162 -20.13 7.69 -29.91
N PRO A 163 -19.09 8.47 -29.57
CA PRO A 163 -17.84 7.91 -29.07
C PRO A 163 -18.14 7.02 -27.87
N ASN A 164 -17.60 5.79 -27.93
CA ASN A 164 -17.82 4.78 -26.91
C ASN A 164 -17.33 5.30 -25.54
N LYS A 165 -18.26 5.55 -24.62
CA LYS A 165 -17.99 6.09 -23.28
C LYS A 165 -17.11 5.18 -22.43
N ASP A 166 -16.88 3.94 -22.88
CA ASP A 166 -16.20 2.89 -22.11
C ASP A 166 -14.69 2.81 -22.39
N LYS A 167 -14.14 3.62 -23.31
CA LYS A 167 -12.69 3.69 -23.55
C LYS A 167 -12.10 4.97 -22.93
N HIS A 168 -11.49 4.83 -21.75
CA HIS A 168 -10.65 5.89 -21.18
C HIS A 168 -9.51 6.21 -22.14
N PRO A 169 -9.24 7.50 -22.44
CA PRO A 169 -8.10 7.87 -23.28
C PRO A 169 -6.80 7.38 -22.65
N THR A 170 -5.94 6.76 -23.45
CA THR A 170 -4.72 6.08 -23.00
C THR A 170 -3.53 7.03 -22.80
N HIS A 171 -3.63 8.28 -23.26
CA HIS A 171 -2.56 9.28 -23.18
C HIS A 171 -3.12 10.68 -22.84
N GLY A 172 -2.29 11.55 -22.25
CA GLY A 172 -2.66 12.94 -21.90
C GLY A 172 -3.43 13.12 -20.59
N LEU A 173 -3.53 12.07 -19.75
CA LEU A 173 -4.15 12.16 -18.43
C LEU A 173 -3.13 12.58 -17.36
N ILE A 174 -3.54 13.45 -16.45
CA ILE A 174 -2.75 13.79 -15.26
C ILE A 174 -2.82 12.71 -14.17
N TRP A 175 -3.92 11.95 -14.10
CA TRP A 175 -4.12 10.87 -13.14
C TRP A 175 -4.25 9.54 -13.86
N GLU A 176 -3.75 8.46 -13.25
CA GLU A 176 -4.02 7.10 -13.70
C GLU A 176 -5.54 6.85 -13.87
N PRO A 177 -5.94 6.02 -14.85
CA PRO A 177 -7.31 5.54 -14.95
C PRO A 177 -7.76 4.87 -13.64
N ASN A 178 -9.01 5.14 -13.26
CA ASN A 178 -9.61 4.72 -11.99
C ASN A 178 -8.85 5.21 -10.74
N TYR A 179 -9.21 4.69 -9.57
CA TYR A 179 -8.54 4.96 -8.29
C TYR A 179 -8.69 3.72 -7.40
N ASN A 180 -7.82 3.58 -6.40
CA ASN A 180 -8.01 2.59 -5.34
C ASN A 180 -8.88 3.22 -4.24
N ASP A 181 -9.77 2.43 -3.64
CA ASP A 181 -10.43 2.82 -2.41
C ASP A 181 -10.33 1.70 -1.36
N ARG A 182 -10.74 2.07 -0.14
CA ARG A 182 -11.02 1.16 0.96
C ARG A 182 -12.10 1.75 1.85
N ILE A 183 -13.10 0.93 2.18
CA ILE A 183 -14.19 1.32 3.09
C ILE A 183 -13.72 1.09 4.54
N LEU A 184 -13.88 2.10 5.39
CA LEU A 184 -13.48 2.05 6.80
C LEU A 184 -14.69 1.73 7.67
N LEU A 185 -14.89 0.45 7.99
CA LEU A 185 -16.08 -0.05 8.67
C LEU A 185 -15.91 -0.22 10.19
N ARG A 186 -14.67 -0.36 10.68
CA ARG A 186 -14.42 -0.78 12.07
C ARG A 186 -14.10 0.40 12.99
N LYS A 187 -14.50 0.30 14.27
CA LYS A 187 -14.13 1.26 15.32
C LYS A 187 -12.60 1.42 15.41
N GLY A 188 -12.13 2.66 15.55
CA GLY A 188 -10.71 3.00 15.61
C GLY A 188 -9.95 2.88 14.29
N GLN A 189 -10.59 2.43 13.21
CA GLN A 189 -9.92 2.26 11.92
C GLN A 189 -9.56 3.60 11.27
N LEU A 190 -10.42 4.62 11.44
CA LEU A 190 -10.18 5.98 10.96
C LEU A 190 -8.91 6.57 11.57
N GLN A 191 -8.81 6.58 12.90
CA GLN A 191 -7.67 7.14 13.63
C GLN A 191 -6.35 6.45 13.23
N ARG A 192 -6.37 5.12 13.11
CA ARG A 192 -5.19 4.36 12.63
C ARG A 192 -4.79 4.74 11.21
N TRP A 193 -5.75 5.00 10.32
CA TRP A 193 -5.45 5.42 8.96
C TRP A 193 -4.93 6.85 8.89
N MET A 194 -5.45 7.76 9.71
CA MET A 194 -4.95 9.13 9.79
C MET A 194 -3.48 9.11 10.23
N ALA A 195 -3.16 8.39 11.31
CA ALA A 195 -1.77 8.23 11.77
C ALA A 195 -0.88 7.57 10.71
N TYR A 196 -1.37 6.55 10.00
CA TYR A 196 -0.63 5.93 8.90
C TYR A 196 -0.37 6.91 7.74
N LEU A 197 -1.33 7.77 7.42
CA LEU A 197 -1.17 8.77 6.37
C LEU A 197 -0.14 9.84 6.76
N ASP A 198 -0.16 10.27 8.02
CA ASP A 198 0.83 11.22 8.56
C ASP A 198 2.26 10.67 8.48
N ASP A 199 2.41 9.36 8.67
CA ASP A 199 3.71 8.70 8.62
C ASP A 199 4.24 8.47 7.19
N ASN A 200 3.39 8.55 6.15
CA ASN A 200 3.77 8.17 4.79
C ASN A 200 4.99 8.94 4.22
N PRO A 201 5.14 10.26 4.41
CA PRO A 201 6.33 10.99 3.98
C PRO A 201 7.62 10.42 4.59
N ARG A 202 7.66 10.21 5.92
CA ARG A 202 8.80 9.60 6.63
C ARG A 202 9.11 8.22 6.08
N ARG A 203 8.08 7.39 5.87
CA ARG A 203 8.24 6.04 5.32
C ARG A 203 8.79 6.04 3.89
N LEU A 204 8.46 7.03 3.07
CA LEU A 204 9.05 7.18 1.75
C LEU A 204 10.51 7.65 1.84
N LEU A 205 10.81 8.53 2.79
CA LEU A 205 12.16 9.07 2.98
C LEU A 205 13.13 7.98 3.43
N LEU A 206 12.75 7.17 4.43
CA LEU A 206 13.51 5.99 4.87
C LEU A 206 13.82 5.05 3.70
N LYS A 207 12.85 4.83 2.80
CA LYS A 207 13.04 3.97 1.64
C LYS A 207 14.03 4.53 0.62
N ARG A 208 14.08 5.85 0.47
CA ARG A 208 15.03 6.52 -0.43
C ARG A 208 16.44 6.57 0.16
N GLN A 209 16.55 6.65 1.48
CA GLN A 209 17.83 6.65 2.19
C GLN A 209 18.46 5.26 2.27
N HIS A 210 17.64 4.22 2.41
CA HIS A 210 18.12 2.83 2.58
C HIS A 210 17.56 1.85 1.54
N PRO A 211 17.71 2.11 0.23
CA PRO A 211 17.16 1.24 -0.82
C PRO A 211 17.65 -0.21 -0.72
N GLU A 212 18.85 -0.44 -0.19
CA GLU A 212 19.49 -1.74 0.03
C GLU A 212 18.69 -2.65 0.97
N TYR A 213 17.96 -2.09 1.92
CA TYR A 213 17.17 -2.87 2.89
C TYR A 213 15.73 -3.08 2.43
N PHE A 214 15.20 -2.24 1.54
CA PHE A 214 13.82 -2.30 1.06
C PHE A 214 13.64 -2.98 -0.31
N THR A 215 14.74 -3.41 -0.93
CA THR A 215 14.73 -4.18 -2.18
C THR A 215 14.82 -5.68 -1.84
N GLN A 216 14.03 -6.50 -2.54
CA GLN A 216 14.14 -7.95 -2.38
C GLN A 216 15.50 -8.39 -2.92
N LEU A 217 16.29 -9.04 -2.08
CA LEU A 217 17.60 -9.58 -2.44
C LEU A 217 17.42 -10.77 -3.38
N SER A 218 18.43 -11.02 -4.23
CA SER A 218 18.59 -12.30 -4.89
C SER A 218 18.49 -13.43 -3.85
N PRO A 219 17.85 -14.56 -4.16
CA PRO A 219 17.70 -15.65 -3.21
C PRO A 219 19.07 -16.03 -2.60
N ILE A 220 19.13 -16.07 -1.28
CA ILE A 220 20.35 -16.36 -0.52
C ILE A 220 20.41 -17.89 -0.31
N PRO A 221 21.56 -18.54 -0.56
CA PRO A 221 21.75 -19.93 -0.19
C PRO A 221 21.81 -20.04 1.34
N ILE A 222 20.75 -20.58 1.94
CA ILE A 222 20.68 -20.84 3.37
C ILE A 222 20.43 -22.34 3.49
N LEU A 223 21.42 -23.04 4.07
CA LEU A 223 21.49 -24.50 4.03
C LEU A 223 21.43 -24.99 2.57
N ASP A 224 20.48 -25.86 2.23
CA ASP A 224 20.25 -26.40 0.88
C ASP A 224 19.11 -25.71 0.13
N THR A 225 18.63 -24.56 0.62
CA THR A 225 17.49 -23.85 0.04
C THR A 225 17.85 -22.43 -0.37
N MET A 226 17.51 -22.08 -1.60
CA MET A 226 17.60 -20.70 -2.09
C MET A 226 16.41 -19.91 -1.58
N MET A 227 16.62 -19.08 -0.57
CA MET A 227 15.55 -18.33 0.07
C MET A 227 15.55 -16.87 -0.40
N PRO A 228 14.47 -16.39 -1.04
CA PRO A 228 14.25 -14.96 -1.18
C PRO A 228 14.38 -14.26 0.18
N ALA A 229 15.03 -13.10 0.17
CA ALA A 229 15.32 -12.35 1.38
C ALA A 229 15.06 -10.85 1.18
N MET A 230 14.82 -10.13 2.28
CA MET A 230 14.74 -8.66 2.30
C MET A 230 15.29 -8.15 3.63
N GLY A 231 16.05 -7.05 3.60
CA GLY A 231 16.70 -6.48 4.78
C GLY A 231 18.18 -6.83 4.89
N ASN A 232 18.73 -6.79 6.09
CA ASN A 232 20.17 -6.91 6.31
C ASN A 232 20.64 -8.38 6.34
N ARG A 233 21.23 -8.85 5.23
CA ARG A 233 21.77 -10.21 5.13
C ARG A 233 22.91 -10.51 6.11
N PHE A 234 23.66 -9.50 6.57
CA PHE A 234 24.79 -9.69 7.49
C PHE A 234 24.36 -10.17 8.88
N LEU A 235 23.06 -10.12 9.21
CA LEU A 235 22.53 -10.72 10.44
C LEU A 235 22.73 -12.24 10.49
N LEU A 236 22.86 -12.92 9.34
CA LEU A 236 23.16 -14.36 9.28
C LEU A 236 24.57 -14.67 9.79
N GLU A 237 25.51 -13.74 9.62
CA GLU A 237 26.92 -13.88 9.99
C GLU A 237 27.18 -13.57 11.47
N ARG A 238 26.16 -13.12 12.21
CA ARG A 238 26.30 -12.78 13.64
C ARG A 238 26.46 -14.05 14.47
N PRO A 239 27.45 -14.16 15.37
CA PRO A 239 27.81 -15.42 16.01
C PRO A 239 26.78 -15.96 16.99
N LEU A 240 26.02 -15.08 17.65
CA LEU A 240 25.00 -15.46 18.62
C LEU A 240 23.61 -15.22 18.04
N LYS A 241 22.89 -16.31 17.77
CA LYS A 241 21.52 -16.30 17.27
C LYS A 241 20.64 -17.14 18.22
N LEU A 242 19.47 -16.63 18.58
CA LEU A 242 18.56 -17.30 19.51
C LEU A 242 17.16 -17.42 18.93
N GLN A 243 16.63 -18.64 18.92
CA GLN A 243 15.30 -18.93 18.40
C GLN A 243 14.22 -18.61 19.42
N VAL A 244 13.22 -17.83 19.01
CA VAL A 244 11.95 -17.71 19.73
C VAL A 244 11.04 -18.85 19.31
N GLN A 245 10.71 -19.71 20.27
CA GLN A 245 9.73 -20.77 20.10
C GLN A 245 8.73 -20.72 21.25
N CYS A 246 7.45 -20.51 20.94
CA CYS A 246 6.38 -20.51 21.94
C CYS A 246 5.40 -21.65 21.69
N SER A 247 5.20 -22.49 22.70
CA SER A 247 4.12 -23.49 22.69
C SER A 247 2.76 -22.80 22.79
N ARG A 248 1.74 -23.44 22.21
CA ARG A 248 0.35 -22.96 22.22
C ARG A 248 -0.28 -22.97 23.62
N HIS A 249 0.34 -23.67 24.56
CA HIS A 249 -0.16 -23.87 25.93
C HIS A 249 0.53 -22.96 26.96
N LEU A 250 1.41 -22.05 26.53
CA LEU A 250 2.07 -21.14 27.46
C LEU A 250 1.06 -20.16 28.05
N TYR A 251 1.12 -20.00 29.37
CA TYR A 251 0.40 -18.97 30.09
C TYR A 251 1.08 -17.60 29.90
N GLN A 252 0.34 -16.52 30.16
CA GLN A 252 0.82 -15.16 29.89
C GLN A 252 2.09 -14.80 30.68
N ASN A 253 2.23 -15.31 31.92
CA ASN A 253 3.42 -15.11 32.75
C ASN A 253 4.67 -15.79 32.15
N GLU A 254 4.52 -16.98 31.56
CA GLU A 254 5.64 -17.69 30.93
C GLU A 254 6.08 -17.00 29.63
N ILE A 255 5.13 -16.41 28.88
CA ILE A 255 5.44 -15.58 27.71
C ILE A 255 6.22 -14.34 28.16
N GLU A 256 5.82 -13.71 29.27
CA GLU A 256 6.49 -12.54 29.82
C GLU A 256 7.92 -12.85 30.27
N GLU A 257 8.14 -13.96 30.96
CA GLU A 257 9.48 -14.41 31.38
C GLU A 257 10.40 -14.65 30.16
N ARG A 258 9.90 -15.36 29.14
CA ARG A 258 10.62 -15.55 27.88
C ARG A 258 10.91 -14.23 27.19
N LYS A 259 9.97 -13.29 27.18
CA LYS A 259 10.16 -11.95 26.62
C LYS A 259 11.34 -11.26 27.30
N GLN A 260 11.40 -11.27 28.63
CA GLN A 260 12.52 -10.68 29.38
C GLN A 260 13.86 -11.37 29.07
N TYR A 261 13.87 -12.69 28.95
CA TYR A 261 15.06 -13.44 28.52
C TYR A 261 15.59 -12.97 27.16
N PHE A 262 14.75 -12.89 26.13
CA PHE A 262 15.18 -12.45 24.80
C PHE A 262 15.57 -10.97 24.74
N LEU A 263 14.89 -10.11 25.51
CA LEU A 263 15.29 -8.70 25.64
C LEU A 263 16.70 -8.57 26.22
N ARG A 264 17.01 -9.33 27.27
CA ARG A 264 18.34 -9.33 27.90
C ARG A 264 19.40 -9.87 26.95
N ALA A 265 19.17 -11.04 26.37
CA ALA A 265 20.14 -11.66 25.46
C ALA A 265 20.38 -10.79 24.21
N GLY A 266 19.34 -10.14 23.69
CA GLY A 266 19.47 -9.20 22.59
C GLY A 266 20.25 -7.94 22.95
N ALA A 267 20.07 -7.41 24.16
CA ALA A 267 20.87 -6.30 24.67
C ALA A 267 22.36 -6.68 24.83
N GLU A 268 22.65 -7.96 25.10
CA GLU A 268 24.00 -8.54 25.13
C GLU A 268 24.54 -8.85 23.71
N GLY A 269 23.78 -8.55 22.65
CA GLY A 269 24.24 -8.62 21.26
C GLY A 269 23.74 -9.84 20.46
N ALA A 270 22.86 -10.67 21.04
CA ALA A 270 22.23 -11.77 20.32
C ALA A 270 21.30 -11.27 19.20
N VAL A 271 21.25 -12.00 18.09
CA VAL A 271 20.24 -11.83 17.05
C VAL A 271 19.08 -12.77 17.32
N ILE A 272 17.86 -12.24 17.33
CA ILE A 272 16.66 -13.03 17.60
C ILE A 272 16.13 -13.62 16.30
N VAL A 273 15.76 -14.91 16.30
CA VAL A 273 15.22 -15.60 15.13
C VAL A 273 13.82 -16.10 15.45
N SER A 274 12.81 -15.70 14.67
CA SER A 274 11.43 -16.15 14.93
C SER A 274 10.62 -16.33 13.64
N PRO A 275 9.87 -17.44 13.51
CA PRO A 275 8.91 -17.58 12.43
C PRO A 275 7.59 -16.81 12.68
N CYS A 276 7.43 -16.18 13.86
CA CYS A 276 6.29 -15.33 14.20
C CYS A 276 4.92 -16.00 13.97
N ILE A 277 4.81 -17.30 14.20
CA ILE A 277 3.64 -18.12 13.90
C ILE A 277 2.60 -17.95 15.02
N SER A 278 3.04 -18.06 16.27
CA SER A 278 2.15 -18.00 17.43
C SER A 278 1.98 -16.58 17.97
N PRO A 279 0.87 -16.28 18.69
CA PRO A 279 0.71 -14.98 19.35
C PRO A 279 1.83 -14.66 20.35
N GLY A 280 2.38 -15.67 21.03
CA GLY A 280 3.52 -15.50 21.95
C GLY A 280 4.81 -15.12 21.21
N GLU A 281 5.12 -15.80 20.10
CA GLU A 281 6.26 -15.44 19.24
C GLU A 281 6.13 -14.01 18.70
N GLN A 282 4.94 -13.62 18.24
CA GLN A 282 4.69 -12.27 17.74
C GLN A 282 4.86 -11.21 18.84
N GLN A 283 4.44 -11.49 20.08
CA GLN A 283 4.65 -10.60 21.21
C GLN A 283 6.14 -10.40 21.51
N ILE A 284 6.90 -11.49 21.60
CA ILE A 284 8.34 -11.44 21.88
C ILE A 284 9.10 -10.76 20.74
N ALA A 285 8.84 -11.13 19.49
CA ALA A 285 9.48 -10.52 18.32
C ALA A 285 9.19 -9.02 18.24
N THR A 286 7.95 -8.60 18.55
CA THR A 286 7.59 -7.18 18.59
C THR A 286 8.34 -6.44 19.68
N ALA A 287 8.44 -7.01 20.89
CA ALA A 287 9.16 -6.40 21.99
C ALA A 287 10.67 -6.25 21.71
N CYS A 288 11.30 -7.29 21.18
CA CYS A 288 12.73 -7.25 20.81
C CYS A 288 13.00 -6.16 19.77
N MET A 289 12.17 -6.10 18.73
CA MET A 289 12.30 -5.12 17.67
C MET A 289 12.12 -3.68 18.17
N GLN A 290 11.14 -3.43 19.05
CA GLN A 290 10.92 -2.13 19.69
C GLN A 290 12.09 -1.73 20.60
N ALA A 291 12.75 -2.69 21.23
CA ALA A 291 13.94 -2.47 22.05
C ALA A 291 15.23 -2.29 21.24
N GLY A 292 15.16 -2.17 19.90
CA GLY A 292 16.35 -1.98 19.08
C GLY A 292 17.15 -3.26 18.81
N ILE A 293 16.62 -4.44 19.14
CA ILE A 293 17.35 -5.71 19.00
C ILE A 293 17.25 -6.24 17.57
N PRO A 294 18.33 -6.78 16.97
CA PRO A 294 18.27 -7.38 15.64
C PRO A 294 17.39 -8.63 15.57
N LEU A 295 16.61 -8.75 14.49
CA LEU A 295 15.60 -9.78 14.30
C LEU A 295 15.68 -10.41 12.90
N ILE A 296 15.62 -11.75 12.84
CA ILE A 296 15.42 -12.53 11.61
C ILE A 296 14.01 -13.13 11.65
N VAL A 297 13.18 -12.80 10.66
CA VAL A 297 11.78 -13.26 10.55
C VAL A 297 11.63 -14.27 9.40
N LEU A 298 11.07 -15.45 9.69
CA LEU A 298 10.73 -16.43 8.65
C LEU A 298 9.26 -16.29 8.21
N LEU A 299 9.04 -16.07 6.91
CA LEU A 299 7.71 -15.81 6.35
C LEU A 299 7.00 -17.08 5.90
N LEU A 300 5.93 -17.42 6.63
CA LEU A 300 5.07 -18.57 6.32
C LEU A 300 4.41 -18.52 4.93
N LYS A 301 4.11 -17.31 4.43
CA LYS A 301 3.41 -17.10 3.17
C LYS A 301 4.28 -16.51 2.06
N GLY A 302 5.59 -16.41 2.26
CA GLY A 302 6.50 -15.77 1.30
C GLY A 302 6.21 -14.28 1.03
N PHE A 303 6.87 -13.72 0.01
CA PHE A 303 6.76 -12.31 -0.36
C PHE A 303 5.70 -12.08 -1.46
N PRO A 304 4.59 -11.36 -1.20
CA PRO A 304 3.66 -10.96 -2.24
C PRO A 304 4.34 -10.14 -3.35
N PRO A 305 3.76 -10.09 -4.56
CA PRO A 305 4.13 -9.10 -5.56
C PRO A 305 4.09 -7.69 -4.96
N TYR A 306 5.16 -6.91 -5.13
CA TYR A 306 5.33 -5.58 -4.53
C TYR A 306 5.33 -5.56 -3.00
N PHE A 307 5.87 -6.61 -2.37
CA PHE A 307 5.98 -6.68 -0.91
C PHE A 307 6.63 -5.42 -0.32
N LYS A 308 6.05 -4.96 0.79
CA LYS A 308 6.57 -3.87 1.60
C LYS A 308 6.52 -4.33 3.06
N PRO A 309 7.59 -4.14 3.85
CA PRO A 309 7.55 -4.42 5.28
C PRO A 309 6.36 -3.69 5.94
N GLN A 310 5.76 -4.36 6.92
CA GLN A 310 4.71 -3.72 7.73
C GLN A 310 5.29 -2.52 8.47
N PRO A 311 4.50 -1.49 8.83
CA PRO A 311 4.99 -0.29 9.51
C PRO A 311 5.89 -0.62 10.71
N ARG A 312 5.49 -1.59 11.54
CA ARG A 312 6.29 -2.03 12.70
C ARG A 312 7.73 -2.48 12.37
N TYR A 313 7.96 -2.97 11.16
CA TYR A 313 9.22 -3.53 10.70
C TYR A 313 10.07 -2.50 9.94
N LEU A 314 9.54 -1.30 9.68
CA LEU A 314 10.15 -0.37 8.76
C LEU A 314 11.43 0.26 9.33
N GLU A 315 11.39 0.69 10.59
CA GLU A 315 12.52 1.29 11.31
C GLU A 315 13.64 0.26 11.46
N ALA A 316 13.30 -0.94 11.95
CA ALA A 316 14.26 -2.02 12.08
C ALA A 316 14.88 -2.42 10.74
N CYS A 317 14.14 -2.33 9.64
CA CYS A 317 14.66 -2.56 8.31
C CYS A 317 15.61 -1.45 7.86
N ALA A 318 15.24 -0.17 8.04
CA ALA A 318 16.07 0.98 7.69
C ALA A 318 17.38 1.05 8.49
N GLU A 319 17.34 0.66 9.77
CA GLU A 319 18.51 0.62 10.65
C GLU A 319 19.36 -0.65 10.46
N GLY A 320 19.04 -1.49 9.47
CA GLY A 320 19.77 -2.73 9.21
C GLY A 320 19.64 -3.79 10.31
N ARG A 321 18.61 -3.70 11.15
CA ARG A 321 18.33 -4.63 12.27
C ARG A 321 17.33 -5.73 11.92
N LEU A 322 16.79 -5.76 10.71
CA LEU A 322 15.82 -6.77 10.30
C LEU A 322 16.30 -7.53 9.07
N LEU A 323 16.11 -8.85 9.09
CA LEU A 323 16.17 -9.72 7.91
C LEU A 323 14.88 -10.54 7.83
N MET A 324 14.23 -10.53 6.67
CA MET A 324 13.05 -11.35 6.39
C MET A 324 13.44 -12.42 5.37
N LEU A 325 13.17 -13.68 5.68
CA LEU A 325 13.44 -14.82 4.81
C LEU A 325 12.13 -15.50 4.43
N ALA A 326 12.00 -15.90 3.17
CA ALA A 326 10.81 -16.58 2.67
C ALA A 326 11.16 -17.99 2.16
N PRO A 327 11.02 -19.03 3.00
CA PRO A 327 11.31 -20.41 2.57
C PRO A 327 10.32 -20.97 1.54
N TYR A 328 9.17 -20.32 1.38
CA TYR A 328 8.10 -20.74 0.47
C TYR A 328 7.73 -19.64 -0.50
N PRO A 329 7.29 -19.98 -1.73
CA PRO A 329 6.74 -19.01 -2.67
C PRO A 329 5.45 -18.39 -2.12
N TYR A 330 5.10 -17.21 -2.64
CA TYR A 330 3.95 -16.48 -2.15
C TYR A 330 2.63 -17.20 -2.43
N GLN A 331 1.80 -17.33 -1.39
CA GLN A 331 0.48 -17.95 -1.49
C GLN A 331 -0.57 -17.10 -0.77
N ASN A 332 -1.60 -16.70 -1.52
CA ASN A 332 -2.70 -15.89 -1.01
C ASN A 332 -3.83 -16.75 -0.38
N GLU A 333 -3.95 -18.01 -0.81
CA GLU A 333 -5.03 -18.92 -0.40
C GLU A 333 -4.78 -19.56 0.99
N LYS A 334 -5.79 -20.30 1.48
CA LYS A 334 -5.62 -21.10 2.70
C LYS A 334 -4.52 -22.13 2.46
N LEU A 335 -3.49 -22.10 3.31
CA LEU A 335 -2.35 -23.01 3.20
C LEU A 335 -2.79 -24.44 3.49
N THR A 336 -2.69 -25.32 2.50
CA THR A 336 -2.65 -26.77 2.72
C THR A 336 -1.40 -27.10 3.55
N ASN A 337 -1.55 -28.00 4.54
CA ASN A 337 -0.46 -28.43 5.44
C ASN A 337 0.15 -27.34 6.34
N MET A 338 -0.67 -26.42 6.87
CA MET A 338 -0.22 -25.35 7.77
C MET A 338 0.66 -25.87 8.93
N ARG A 339 0.27 -26.98 9.58
CA ARG A 339 1.04 -27.57 10.68
C ARG A 339 2.45 -28.00 10.25
N ALA A 340 2.57 -28.71 9.14
CA ALA A 340 3.87 -29.18 8.63
C ALA A 340 4.78 -28.00 8.29
N ARG A 341 4.25 -26.96 7.66
CA ARG A 341 5.01 -25.73 7.37
C ARG A 341 5.46 -25.02 8.64
N CYS A 342 4.61 -24.92 9.65
CA CYS A 342 4.98 -24.32 10.93
C CYS A 342 6.11 -25.07 11.62
N LEU A 343 6.09 -26.41 11.58
CA LEU A 343 7.18 -27.24 12.12
C LEU A 343 8.47 -27.04 11.34
N HIS A 344 8.42 -27.06 10.01
CA HIS A 344 9.58 -26.81 9.18
C HIS A 344 10.18 -25.42 9.39
N LEU A 345 9.36 -24.38 9.58
CA LEU A 345 9.87 -23.05 9.92
C LEU A 345 10.57 -23.02 11.29
N ASN A 346 10.08 -23.78 12.27
CA ASN A 346 10.75 -23.92 13.55
C ASN A 346 12.10 -24.65 13.42
N GLU A 347 12.16 -25.69 12.59
CA GLU A 347 13.41 -26.40 12.28
C GLU A 347 14.42 -25.48 11.58
N LEU A 348 13.98 -24.72 10.57
CA LEU A 348 14.83 -23.73 9.89
C LEU A 348 15.34 -22.66 10.86
N ALA A 349 14.49 -22.16 11.77
CA ALA A 349 14.92 -21.19 12.78
C ALA A 349 15.95 -21.79 13.74
N ALA A 350 15.79 -23.06 14.14
CA ALA A 350 16.77 -23.77 14.98
C ALA A 350 18.11 -23.92 14.26
N LEU A 351 18.10 -24.37 13.00
CA LEU A 351 19.30 -24.54 12.18
C LEU A 351 20.02 -23.23 11.93
N LEU A 352 19.27 -22.14 11.72
CA LEU A 352 19.86 -20.80 11.63
C LEU A 352 20.59 -20.39 12.91
N CYS A 353 20.14 -20.83 14.08
CA CYS A 353 20.80 -20.50 15.35
C CYS A 353 22.05 -21.33 15.65
N GLN A 354 22.27 -22.42 14.92
CA GLN A 354 23.42 -23.33 15.09
C GLN A 354 24.63 -22.96 14.20
N ARG A 355 24.41 -22.12 13.19
CA ARG A 355 25.46 -21.49 12.38
C ARG A 355 25.92 -20.20 13.03
#